data_AF-A0A3N3YT35-F1
#
_entry.id   AF-A0A3N3YT35-F1
#
_cell.length_a   1.000
_cell.length_b   1.000
_cell.length_c   1.000
_cell.angle_alpha   90.00
_cell.angle_beta   90.00
_cell.angle_gamma   90.00
#
_symmetry.space_group_name_H-M   'P 1'
#
loop_
_entity.id
_entity.type
_entity.pdbx_description
1 polymer ?
#
loop_
_entity_poly.entity_id
_entity_poly.type
_entity_poly.pdbx_seq_one_letter_code
_entity_poly.pdbx_strand_id
1 'polypeptide(L)'
;MKKKTFKKLLFLGGTAALLLSGTSYYLHIHSPEHTMNTAQKSSTQKTKKTKEKAEVLLDVPLESQFDSPSLENGCEVTSLSMLLSFYGYETTKNQLAEQLDYVPVFNADGTHGDPNEGFVGDISGGDWAMGVYVPPVASLAQQIVQTDYHTFPKTDAQLDDIKKALSKGNPVWTSVTINFEVPDETDFMTWTTNNGEVRVTPLVHACVVTGYDKENIYVNDPYGVKNRAVPINDFSAIFTAMGGQMITLEKS
;
A
#
# COMPACT_ATOMS: atom_id res chain seq x y z
N MET A 1 -2.83 33.39 57.47
CA MET A 1 -1.75 34.32 57.88
C MET A 1 -0.56 34.18 56.92
N LYS A 2 -0.12 35.32 56.34
CA LYS A 2 1.19 35.64 55.70
C LYS A 2 1.64 34.73 54.53
N LYS A 3 1.47 35.10 53.23
CA LYS A 3 2.25 36.08 52.41
C LYS A 3 3.77 36.03 52.61
N LYS A 4 4.53 35.71 51.55
CA LYS A 4 5.39 36.67 50.85
C LYS A 4 6.04 36.15 49.55
N THR A 5 5.94 37.00 48.54
CA THR A 5 6.53 37.10 47.21
C THR A 5 7.93 37.75 47.23
N PHE A 6 8.79 37.47 46.23
CA PHE A 6 9.54 38.43 45.36
C PHE A 6 10.50 37.67 44.40
N LYS A 7 10.41 37.81 43.06
CA LYS A 7 11.15 38.73 42.11
C LYS A 7 12.68 38.51 42.06
N LYS A 8 13.43 38.74 40.97
CA LYS A 8 13.33 38.83 39.49
C LYS A 8 14.78 39.16 39.04
N LEU A 9 15.22 38.58 37.90
CA LEU A 9 16.08 39.17 36.84
C LEU A 9 17.54 39.62 37.13
N LEU A 10 18.51 39.18 36.28
CA LEU A 10 19.30 40.09 35.43
C LEU A 10 20.02 39.37 34.26
N PHE A 11 20.15 40.13 33.18
CA PHE A 11 20.66 39.84 31.83
C PHE A 11 22.13 40.26 31.70
N LEU A 12 22.94 39.56 30.89
CA LEU A 12 24.11 40.07 30.15
C LEU A 12 24.18 39.24 28.87
N GLY A 13 24.23 39.74 27.63
CA GLY A 13 24.74 41.02 27.13
C GLY A 13 25.89 40.70 26.17
N GLY A 14 25.69 40.84 24.86
CA GLY A 14 26.73 40.53 23.87
C GLY A 14 26.34 40.90 22.44
N THR A 15 26.35 42.19 22.12
CA THR A 15 26.37 42.70 20.73
C THR A 15 27.59 43.59 20.57
N ALA A 16 28.43 43.30 19.59
CA ALA A 16 29.44 44.22 19.10
C ALA A 16 29.36 44.24 17.56
N ALA A 17 28.74 45.30 17.05
CA ALA A 17 28.93 45.80 15.69
C ALA A 17 30.05 46.84 15.72
N LEU A 18 30.71 47.06 14.57
CA LEU A 18 31.30 48.32 14.05
C LEU A 18 32.33 47.95 12.95
N LEU A 19 32.53 48.67 11.84
CA LEU A 19 31.80 49.67 11.05
C LEU A 19 32.74 50.07 9.88
N LEU A 20 32.12 50.49 8.76
CA LEU A 20 32.58 51.54 7.80
C LEU A 20 33.84 51.24 6.95
N SER A 21 34.01 51.71 5.72
CA SER A 21 33.52 52.90 4.99
C SER A 21 33.86 52.76 3.50
N GLY A 22 33.17 53.47 2.60
CA GLY A 22 33.77 53.81 1.31
C GLY A 22 32.78 54.26 0.24
N THR A 23 32.58 55.57 0.14
CA THR A 23 31.75 56.29 -0.83
C THR A 23 32.34 56.34 -2.25
N SER A 24 31.43 56.28 -3.22
CA SER A 24 31.42 56.67 -4.64
C SER A 24 32.63 57.42 -5.25
N TYR A 25 33.05 56.98 -6.45
CA TYR A 25 33.60 57.87 -7.48
C TYR A 25 33.26 57.40 -8.91
N TYR A 26 33.38 58.34 -9.84
CA TYR A 26 32.62 58.59 -11.06
C TYR A 26 33.18 57.92 -12.34
N LEU A 27 32.27 57.55 -13.25
CA LEU A 27 32.33 57.37 -14.73
C LEU A 27 33.69 57.29 -15.46
N HIS A 28 33.84 56.24 -16.29
CA HIS A 28 34.45 56.34 -17.62
C HIS A 28 33.75 55.43 -18.66
N ILE A 29 33.82 55.87 -19.91
CA ILE A 29 32.87 55.69 -21.02
C ILE A 29 33.41 54.70 -22.08
N HIS A 30 32.48 54.05 -22.83
CA HIS A 30 32.60 53.34 -24.15
C HIS A 30 33.57 52.13 -24.24
N SER A 31 33.25 50.99 -24.86
CA SER A 31 32.57 50.73 -26.15
C SER A 31 32.15 49.24 -26.28
N PRO A 32 31.41 48.83 -27.35
CA PRO A 32 30.52 47.66 -27.36
C PRO A 32 31.06 46.41 -28.06
N GLU A 33 30.21 45.37 -28.00
CA GLU A 33 30.14 44.13 -28.81
C GLU A 33 31.21 43.06 -28.60
N HIS A 34 30.79 41.90 -28.05
CA HIS A 34 30.55 40.70 -28.88
C HIS A 34 29.85 39.61 -28.05
N THR A 35 28.68 39.20 -28.57
CA THR A 35 28.06 37.87 -28.50
C THR A 35 28.86 36.75 -27.84
N MET A 36 28.29 36.10 -26.81
CA MET A 36 28.18 34.63 -26.74
C MET A 36 26.94 34.26 -25.91
N ASN A 37 25.95 33.69 -26.60
CA ASN A 37 24.74 33.11 -26.04
C ASN A 37 25.08 31.69 -25.55
N THR A 38 25.05 31.47 -24.24
CA THR A 38 25.30 30.15 -23.64
C THR A 38 24.08 29.26 -23.84
N ALA A 39 24.14 28.38 -24.85
CA ALA A 39 23.16 27.33 -25.05
C ALA A 39 23.26 26.29 -23.92
N GLN A 40 22.37 26.40 -22.94
CA GLN A 40 22.13 25.39 -21.92
C GLN A 40 21.38 24.22 -22.58
N LYS A 41 22.10 23.15 -22.93
CA LYS A 41 21.53 21.86 -23.37
C LYS A 41 20.70 21.27 -22.22
N SER A 42 19.40 21.54 -22.24
CA SER A 42 18.42 20.75 -21.49
C SER A 42 18.25 19.41 -22.19
N SER A 43 18.89 18.37 -21.63
CA SER A 43 18.65 16.98 -22.00
C SER A 43 17.24 16.59 -21.58
N THR A 44 16.27 16.74 -22.49
CA THR A 44 14.91 16.24 -22.32
C THR A 44 14.94 14.72 -22.43
N GLN A 45 15.08 14.03 -21.31
CA GLN A 45 14.88 12.59 -21.22
C GLN A 45 13.40 12.31 -21.45
N LYS A 46 13.03 11.96 -22.69
CA LYS A 46 11.68 11.49 -23.03
C LYS A 46 11.40 10.21 -22.25
N THR A 47 10.70 10.32 -21.14
CA THR A 47 10.00 9.19 -20.53
C THR A 47 8.99 8.67 -21.54
N LYS A 48 9.24 7.47 -22.07
CA LYS A 48 8.31 6.74 -22.92
C LYS A 48 7.12 6.36 -22.04
N LYS A 49 6.09 7.22 -21.96
CA LYS A 49 4.80 6.86 -21.36
C LYS A 49 4.27 5.67 -22.15
N THR A 50 4.40 4.47 -21.59
CA THR A 50 3.73 3.29 -22.13
C THR A 50 2.25 3.59 -22.14
N LYS A 51 1.63 3.59 -23.33
CA LYS A 51 0.19 3.82 -23.46
C LYS A 51 -0.51 2.68 -22.73
N GLU A 52 -1.25 3.01 -21.67
CA GLU A 52 -2.08 2.04 -20.95
C GLU A 52 -3.05 1.35 -21.92
N LYS A 53 -3.20 0.05 -21.74
CA LYS A 53 -4.12 -0.74 -22.56
C LYS A 53 -5.57 -0.33 -22.21
N ALA A 54 -6.46 -0.33 -23.20
CA ALA A 54 -7.86 0.03 -22.98
C ALA A 54 -8.60 -1.03 -22.15
N GLU A 55 -8.19 -2.29 -22.28
CA GLU A 55 -8.72 -3.43 -21.55
C GLU A 55 -7.60 -4.46 -21.34
N VAL A 56 -7.70 -5.21 -20.25
CA VAL A 56 -6.81 -6.32 -19.89
C VAL A 56 -7.64 -7.39 -19.21
N LEU A 57 -7.38 -8.66 -19.53
CA LEU A 57 -7.85 -9.80 -18.75
C LEU A 57 -6.77 -10.88 -18.76
N LEU A 58 -6.23 -11.18 -17.58
CA LEU A 58 -5.19 -12.18 -17.36
C LEU A 58 -5.83 -13.49 -16.92
N ASP A 59 -5.31 -14.62 -17.41
CA ASP A 59 -5.80 -15.93 -17.02
C ASP A 59 -5.12 -16.41 -15.73
N VAL A 60 -5.58 -15.89 -14.59
CA VAL A 60 -5.10 -16.30 -13.26
C VAL A 60 -5.83 -17.57 -12.82
N PRO A 61 -5.12 -18.60 -12.31
CA PRO A 61 -5.75 -19.77 -11.71
C PRO A 61 -6.69 -19.38 -10.56
N LEU A 62 -7.84 -20.05 -10.46
CA LEU A 62 -8.77 -19.87 -9.35
C LEU A 62 -8.49 -20.95 -8.30
N GLU A 63 -8.46 -20.55 -7.03
CA GLU A 63 -8.51 -21.44 -5.87
C GLU A 63 -9.59 -20.93 -4.94
N SER A 64 -10.41 -21.82 -4.38
CA SER A 64 -11.42 -21.43 -3.39
C SER A 64 -10.90 -21.68 -1.98
N GLN A 65 -11.12 -20.73 -1.07
CA GLN A 65 -10.80 -20.91 0.35
C GLN A 65 -11.66 -21.99 1.01
N PHE A 66 -12.81 -22.34 0.41
CA PHE A 66 -13.72 -23.38 0.91
C PHE A 66 -13.41 -24.79 0.39
N ASP A 67 -12.49 -24.95 -0.58
CA ASP A 67 -12.01 -26.27 -0.97
C ASP A 67 -11.34 -26.98 0.23
N SER A 68 -11.46 -28.30 0.35
CA SER A 68 -10.89 -29.02 1.50
C SER A 68 -9.36 -29.16 1.41
N PRO A 69 -8.60 -28.90 2.50
CA PRO A 69 -9.04 -28.39 3.80
C PRO A 69 -9.41 -26.90 3.76
N SER A 70 -10.62 -26.56 4.21
CA SER A 70 -11.15 -25.20 4.14
C SER A 70 -10.49 -24.24 5.13
N LEU A 71 -10.37 -22.98 4.74
CA LEU A 71 -9.97 -21.87 5.59
C LEU A 71 -11.10 -20.84 5.58
N GLU A 72 -11.96 -20.83 6.61
CA GLU A 72 -13.13 -19.95 6.65
C GLU A 72 -12.74 -18.46 6.61
N ASN A 73 -11.58 -18.11 7.17
CA ASN A 73 -11.03 -16.75 7.17
C ASN A 73 -9.77 -16.63 6.28
N GLY A 74 -9.60 -17.50 5.28
CA GLY A 74 -8.36 -17.61 4.50
C GLY A 74 -8.31 -16.81 3.20
N CYS A 75 -9.03 -15.70 3.08
CA CYS A 75 -9.14 -14.97 1.81
C CYS A 75 -7.78 -14.41 1.34
N GLU A 76 -6.93 -13.95 2.25
CA GLU A 76 -5.62 -13.36 1.95
C GLU A 76 -4.63 -14.39 1.40
N VAL A 77 -4.49 -15.53 2.09
CA VAL A 77 -3.58 -16.61 1.68
C VAL A 77 -4.08 -17.34 0.45
N THR A 78 -5.39 -17.48 0.28
CA THR A 78 -5.96 -18.07 -0.94
C THR A 78 -5.72 -17.15 -2.14
N SER A 79 -5.92 -15.84 -1.97
CA SER A 79 -5.60 -14.87 -3.01
C SER A 79 -4.10 -14.83 -3.31
N LEU A 80 -3.24 -14.95 -2.30
CA LEU A 80 -1.80 -15.05 -2.50
C LEU A 80 -1.42 -16.32 -3.27
N SER A 81 -2.04 -17.45 -2.96
CA SER A 81 -1.83 -18.72 -3.68
C SER A 81 -2.19 -18.60 -5.16
N MET A 82 -3.32 -17.97 -5.49
CA MET A 82 -3.70 -17.67 -6.88
C MET A 82 -2.68 -16.78 -7.59
N LEU A 83 -2.19 -15.74 -6.91
CA LEU A 83 -1.15 -14.85 -7.43
C LEU A 83 0.14 -15.63 -7.72
N LEU A 84 0.65 -16.41 -6.77
CA LEU A 84 1.87 -17.21 -6.90
C LEU A 84 1.75 -18.27 -8.01
N SER A 85 0.58 -18.92 -8.09
CA SER A 85 0.27 -19.91 -9.13
C SER A 85 0.35 -19.31 -10.54
N PHE A 86 -0.08 -18.06 -10.74
CA PHE A 86 0.07 -17.38 -12.02
C PHE A 86 1.53 -17.25 -12.48
N TYR A 87 2.46 -17.11 -11.54
CA TYR A 87 3.90 -17.05 -11.81
C TYR A 87 4.58 -18.43 -11.86
N GLY A 88 3.81 -19.51 -11.76
CA GLY A 88 4.29 -20.89 -11.88
C GLY A 88 4.82 -21.50 -10.59
N TYR A 89 4.55 -20.89 -9.43
CA TYR A 89 4.88 -21.49 -8.13
C TYR A 89 3.79 -22.45 -7.70
N GLU A 90 4.17 -23.69 -7.39
CA GLU A 90 3.26 -24.70 -6.86
C GLU A 90 3.06 -24.49 -5.36
N THR A 91 2.08 -23.66 -4.99
CA THR A 91 1.66 -23.42 -3.60
C THR A 91 0.18 -23.70 -3.42
N THR A 92 -0.24 -23.94 -2.18
CA THR A 92 -1.65 -24.05 -1.79
C THR A 92 -1.96 -23.05 -0.68
N LYS A 93 -3.23 -22.65 -0.56
CA LYS A 93 -3.67 -21.78 0.54
C LYS A 93 -3.29 -22.33 1.93
N ASN A 94 -3.31 -23.66 2.12
CA ASN A 94 -3.01 -24.28 3.41
C ASN A 94 -1.51 -24.23 3.72
N GLN A 95 -0.64 -24.48 2.73
CA GLN A 95 0.81 -24.33 2.91
C GLN A 95 1.20 -22.89 3.22
N LEU A 96 0.53 -21.91 2.60
CA LEU A 96 0.76 -20.49 2.88
C LEU A 96 0.23 -20.11 4.26
N ALA A 97 -0.93 -20.63 4.67
CA ALA A 97 -1.46 -20.44 6.02
C ALA A 97 -0.51 -20.98 7.10
N GLU A 98 0.15 -22.11 6.87
CA GLU A 98 1.15 -22.68 7.80
C GLU A 98 2.42 -21.81 7.93
N GLN A 99 2.73 -21.00 6.93
CA GLN A 99 3.95 -20.17 6.86
C GLN A 99 3.70 -18.70 7.19
N LEU A 100 2.44 -18.28 7.27
CA LEU A 100 2.06 -16.91 7.60
C LEU A 100 2.39 -16.61 9.07
N ASP A 101 2.77 -15.37 9.36
CA ASP A 101 2.91 -14.89 10.73
C ASP A 101 1.53 -14.63 11.36
N TYR A 102 1.36 -14.93 12.64
CA TYR A 102 0.10 -14.77 13.38
C TYR A 102 0.29 -13.95 14.65
N VAL A 103 -0.76 -13.21 15.01
CA VAL A 103 -0.87 -12.49 16.27
C VAL A 103 -2.22 -12.81 16.95
N PRO A 104 -2.29 -12.79 18.29
CA PRO A 104 -3.54 -13.04 18.98
C PRO A 104 -4.53 -11.87 18.77
N VAL A 105 -5.83 -12.14 18.89
CA VAL A 105 -6.86 -11.09 18.83
C VAL A 105 -6.66 -10.05 19.93
N PHE A 106 -6.28 -10.51 21.13
CA PHE A 106 -5.93 -9.66 22.26
C PHE A 106 -4.52 -10.02 22.76
N ASN A 107 -3.69 -8.99 22.93
CA ASN A 107 -2.40 -9.09 23.59
C ASN A 107 -2.56 -9.23 25.11
N ALA A 108 -1.49 -9.62 25.79
CA ALA A 108 -1.49 -9.83 27.24
C ALA A 108 -1.80 -8.55 28.05
N ASP A 109 -1.57 -7.36 27.47
CA ASP A 109 -1.84 -6.07 28.08
C ASP A 109 -3.25 -5.52 27.78
N GLY A 110 -4.07 -6.28 27.03
CA GLY A 110 -5.43 -5.92 26.66
C GLY A 110 -5.56 -5.09 25.38
N THR A 111 -4.45 -4.77 24.70
CA THR A 111 -4.49 -4.21 23.33
C THR A 111 -4.86 -5.29 22.31
N HIS A 112 -5.21 -4.90 21.08
CA HIS A 112 -5.48 -5.86 19.99
C HIS A 112 -4.19 -6.27 19.27
N GLY A 113 -4.21 -7.44 18.66
CA GLY A 113 -3.19 -7.81 17.66
C GLY A 113 -3.21 -6.84 16.47
N ASP A 114 -2.03 -6.56 15.91
CA ASP A 114 -1.89 -5.67 14.76
C ASP A 114 -1.87 -6.48 13.45
N PRO A 115 -2.83 -6.28 12.53
CA PRO A 115 -2.84 -6.97 11.23
C PRO A 115 -1.64 -6.62 10.35
N ASN A 116 -0.88 -5.56 10.66
CA ASN A 116 0.39 -5.26 9.99
C ASN A 116 1.56 -6.13 10.47
N GLU A 117 1.43 -6.83 11.60
CA GLU A 117 2.43 -7.76 12.12
C GLU A 117 2.18 -9.20 11.70
N GLY A 118 0.91 -9.61 11.62
CA GLY A 118 0.52 -10.96 11.24
C GLY A 118 -0.99 -11.10 11.15
N PHE A 119 -1.46 -12.29 10.80
CA PHE A 119 -2.87 -12.63 10.79
C PHE A 119 -3.43 -12.61 12.21
N VAL A 120 -4.48 -11.80 12.42
CA VAL A 120 -5.11 -11.64 13.72
C VAL A 120 -6.23 -12.67 13.89
N GLY A 121 -6.02 -13.62 14.80
CA GLY A 121 -7.01 -14.66 15.13
C GLY A 121 -6.78 -16.00 14.43
N ASP A 122 -7.85 -16.79 14.27
CA ASP A 122 -7.78 -18.13 13.67
C ASP A 122 -8.24 -18.10 12.21
N ILE A 123 -7.33 -18.49 11.31
CA ILE A 123 -7.58 -18.51 9.86
C ILE A 123 -8.49 -19.67 9.43
N SER A 124 -8.54 -20.75 10.22
CA SER A 124 -9.29 -21.96 9.90
C SER A 124 -10.79 -21.75 10.11
N GLY A 125 -11.17 -20.92 11.08
CA GLY A 125 -12.53 -20.44 11.29
C GLY A 125 -12.79 -19.86 12.68
N GLY A 126 -14.07 -19.62 12.97
CA GLY A 126 -14.53 -19.05 14.23
C GLY A 126 -14.78 -17.54 14.18
N ASP A 127 -15.43 -17.04 15.24
CA ASP A 127 -16.01 -15.69 15.28
C ASP A 127 -14.99 -14.56 15.57
N TRP A 128 -13.72 -14.91 15.82
CA TRP A 128 -12.70 -13.97 16.30
C TRP A 128 -11.47 -13.98 15.39
N ALA A 129 -11.64 -13.46 14.18
CA ALA A 129 -10.55 -13.16 13.25
C ALA A 129 -10.77 -11.79 12.59
N MET A 130 -9.68 -11.09 12.29
CA MET A 130 -9.70 -9.81 11.56
C MET A 130 -8.90 -9.88 10.25
N GLY A 131 -8.20 -10.99 9.98
CA GLY A 131 -7.39 -11.11 8.79
C GLY A 131 -5.98 -10.56 8.95
N VAL A 132 -5.33 -10.27 7.83
CA VAL A 132 -3.95 -9.78 7.74
C VAL A 132 -3.81 -8.68 6.70
N TYR A 133 -2.96 -7.68 6.96
CA TYR A 133 -2.70 -6.58 6.03
C TYR A 133 -1.53 -6.89 5.09
N VAL A 134 -1.25 -5.97 4.17
CA VAL A 134 -0.24 -6.16 3.11
C VAL A 134 1.14 -6.60 3.61
N PRO A 135 1.73 -6.04 4.70
CA PRO A 135 3.13 -6.30 5.01
C PRO A 135 3.48 -7.78 5.29
N PRO A 136 2.74 -8.54 6.12
CA PRO A 136 3.02 -9.96 6.33
C PRO A 136 2.78 -10.81 5.07
N VAL A 137 1.71 -10.52 4.31
CA VAL A 137 1.39 -11.23 3.06
C VAL A 137 2.49 -11.02 2.01
N ALA A 138 2.99 -9.78 1.88
CA ALA A 138 4.08 -9.47 0.97
C ALA A 138 5.39 -10.13 1.41
N SER A 139 5.66 -10.17 2.72
CA SER A 139 6.85 -10.84 3.25
C SER A 139 6.83 -12.33 2.96
N LEU A 140 5.68 -12.99 3.17
CA LEU A 140 5.47 -14.40 2.81
C LEU A 140 5.64 -14.62 1.29
N ALA A 141 5.02 -13.77 0.47
CA ALA A 141 5.17 -13.84 -0.98
C ALA A 141 6.65 -13.75 -1.40
N GLN A 142 7.42 -12.82 -0.80
CA GLN A 142 8.83 -12.63 -1.10
C GLN A 142 9.69 -13.83 -0.70
N GLN A 143 9.35 -14.52 0.40
CA GLN A 143 10.02 -15.76 0.80
C GLN A 143 9.83 -16.88 -0.23
N ILE A 144 8.64 -17.01 -0.81
CA ILE A 144 8.35 -18.02 -1.83
C ILE A 144 9.07 -17.73 -3.15
N VAL A 145 8.97 -16.50 -3.65
CA VAL A 145 9.52 -16.16 -4.99
C VAL A 145 11.04 -15.92 -4.99
N GLN A 146 11.65 -15.75 -3.81
CA GLN A 146 13.08 -15.57 -3.62
C GLN A 146 13.68 -14.51 -4.56
N THR A 147 14.59 -14.90 -5.47
CA THR A 147 15.28 -13.97 -6.37
C THR A 147 14.68 -13.90 -7.76
N ASP A 148 13.72 -14.76 -8.10
CA ASP A 148 13.13 -14.81 -9.45
C ASP A 148 12.18 -13.63 -9.69
N TYR A 149 11.50 -13.19 -8.63
CA TYR A 149 10.63 -12.02 -8.60
C TYR A 149 10.83 -11.21 -7.33
N HIS A 150 10.44 -9.95 -7.39
CA HIS A 150 10.35 -9.06 -6.25
C HIS A 150 8.90 -8.65 -5.97
N THR A 151 8.53 -8.63 -4.70
CA THR A 151 7.23 -8.09 -4.25
C THR A 151 7.28 -6.58 -4.20
N PHE A 152 6.26 -5.92 -4.74
CA PHE A 152 6.08 -4.48 -4.66
C PHE A 152 4.78 -4.19 -3.89
N PRO A 153 4.79 -4.33 -2.55
CA PRO A 153 3.66 -3.95 -1.73
C PRO A 153 3.44 -2.44 -1.76
N LYS A 154 2.19 -2.02 -1.67
CA LYS A 154 1.81 -0.62 -1.47
C LYS A 154 0.64 -0.52 -0.50
N THR A 155 0.67 0.55 0.29
CA THR A 155 -0.50 1.16 0.92
C THR A 155 -0.79 2.47 0.19
N ASP A 156 -2.01 2.99 0.35
CA ASP A 156 -2.49 4.23 -0.29
C ASP A 156 -2.41 4.22 -1.83
N ALA A 157 -2.27 3.04 -2.44
CA ALA A 157 -2.25 2.91 -3.88
C ALA A 157 -3.60 3.31 -4.47
N GLN A 158 -3.57 3.71 -5.74
CA GLN A 158 -4.75 4.16 -6.47
C GLN A 158 -5.12 3.13 -7.55
N LEU A 159 -6.34 3.22 -8.07
CA LEU A 159 -6.79 2.36 -9.17
C LEU A 159 -5.83 2.37 -10.38
N ASP A 160 -5.17 3.50 -10.62
CA ASP A 160 -4.19 3.67 -11.70
C ASP A 160 -2.94 2.79 -11.50
N ASP A 161 -2.52 2.55 -10.25
CA ASP A 161 -1.42 1.63 -9.94
C ASP A 161 -1.77 0.19 -10.32
N ILE A 162 -3.01 -0.24 -10.05
CA ILE A 162 -3.53 -1.55 -10.44
C ILE A 162 -3.55 -1.67 -11.98
N LYS A 163 -4.14 -0.69 -12.67
CA LYS A 163 -4.21 -0.69 -14.14
C LYS A 163 -2.84 -0.71 -14.80
N LYS A 164 -1.87 0.00 -14.22
CA LYS A 164 -0.48 0.01 -14.69
C LYS A 164 0.19 -1.35 -14.52
N ALA A 165 -0.01 -2.03 -13.39
CA ALA A 165 0.50 -3.39 -13.18
C ALA A 165 -0.13 -4.37 -14.19
N LEU A 166 -1.45 -4.34 -14.34
CA LEU A 166 -2.18 -5.19 -15.28
C LEU A 166 -1.77 -4.96 -16.74
N SER A 167 -1.56 -3.69 -17.14
CA SER A 167 -1.06 -3.35 -18.49
C SER A 167 0.29 -4.00 -18.81
N LYS A 168 1.13 -4.24 -17.79
CA LYS A 168 2.41 -4.97 -17.91
C LYS A 168 2.25 -6.50 -17.88
N GLY A 169 1.04 -7.02 -17.63
CA GLY A 169 0.78 -8.45 -17.49
C GLY A 169 0.94 -8.98 -16.07
N ASN A 170 0.96 -8.11 -15.06
CA ASN A 170 1.07 -8.50 -13.66
C ASN A 170 -0.31 -8.42 -12.99
N PRO A 171 -0.90 -9.55 -12.55
CA PRO A 171 -2.09 -9.53 -11.71
C PRO A 171 -1.75 -8.97 -10.33
N VAL A 172 -2.77 -8.49 -9.62
CA VAL A 172 -2.57 -7.71 -8.39
C VAL A 172 -3.37 -8.32 -7.25
N TRP A 173 -2.70 -8.72 -6.18
CA TRP A 173 -3.39 -9.04 -4.92
C TRP A 173 -3.85 -7.73 -4.26
N THR A 174 -5.08 -7.68 -3.77
CA THR A 174 -5.66 -6.47 -3.14
C THR A 174 -6.51 -6.80 -1.93
N SER A 175 -6.42 -5.96 -0.89
CA SER A 175 -7.42 -5.94 0.18
C SER A 175 -8.65 -5.16 -0.28
N VAL A 176 -9.83 -5.75 -0.05
CA VAL A 176 -11.15 -5.27 -0.47
C VAL A 176 -12.16 -5.60 0.63
N THR A 177 -13.44 -5.36 0.38
CA THR A 177 -14.52 -5.78 1.27
C THR A 177 -15.17 -7.08 0.83
N ILE A 178 -15.75 -7.82 1.77
CA ILE A 178 -16.60 -8.99 1.51
C ILE A 178 -17.69 -8.58 0.52
N ASN A 179 -17.97 -9.47 -0.44
CA ASN A 179 -18.93 -9.26 -1.51
C ASN A 179 -18.71 -8.02 -2.39
N PHE A 180 -17.59 -7.30 -2.25
CA PHE A 180 -17.35 -6.01 -2.88
C PHE A 180 -18.43 -4.98 -2.53
N GLU A 181 -18.86 -4.97 -1.27
CA GLU A 181 -19.78 -3.97 -0.73
C GLU A 181 -19.01 -2.68 -0.45
N VAL A 182 -19.48 -1.53 -0.98
CA VAL A 182 -18.83 -0.24 -0.73
C VAL A 182 -19.05 0.15 0.74
N PRO A 183 -18.00 0.21 1.57
CA PRO A 183 -18.18 0.49 2.99
C PRO A 183 -18.36 1.99 3.24
N ASP A 184 -18.95 2.33 4.38
CA ASP A 184 -18.95 3.68 4.94
C ASP A 184 -18.19 3.75 6.27
N GLU A 185 -18.05 4.95 6.86
CA GLU A 185 -17.26 5.13 8.08
C GLU A 185 -17.80 4.35 9.30
N THR A 186 -19.07 3.92 9.29
CA THR A 186 -19.66 3.11 10.37
C THR A 186 -19.28 1.64 10.30
N ASP A 187 -18.76 1.17 9.16
CA ASP A 187 -18.21 -0.18 8.98
C ASP A 187 -16.79 -0.33 9.53
N PHE A 188 -16.17 0.78 9.97
CA PHE A 188 -14.80 0.78 10.47
C PHE A 188 -14.73 1.05 11.97
N MET A 189 -13.69 0.50 12.58
CA MET A 189 -13.34 0.73 13.97
C MET A 189 -11.85 0.94 14.11
N THR A 190 -11.44 1.62 15.17
CA THR A 190 -10.03 1.81 15.52
C THR A 190 -9.65 0.84 16.62
N TRP A 191 -8.62 0.04 16.36
CA TRP A 191 -8.00 -0.82 17.36
C TRP A 191 -6.72 -0.17 17.87
N THR A 192 -6.57 -0.14 19.19
CA THR A 192 -5.28 0.17 19.82
C THR A 192 -4.45 -1.11 19.87
N THR A 193 -3.24 -1.05 19.32
CA THR A 193 -2.25 -2.14 19.29
C THR A 193 -0.95 -1.70 19.96
N ASN A 194 0.02 -2.60 20.11
CA ASN A 194 1.36 -2.27 20.59
C ASN A 194 2.14 -1.33 19.66
N ASN A 195 1.73 -1.20 18.39
CA ASN A 195 2.37 -0.34 17.39
C ASN A 195 1.61 0.96 17.13
N GLY A 196 0.53 1.20 17.88
CA GLY A 196 -0.33 2.37 17.72
C GLY A 196 -1.74 2.00 17.27
N GLU A 197 -2.47 3.00 16.78
CA GLU A 197 -3.84 2.82 16.32
C GLU A 197 -3.87 2.29 14.88
N VAL A 198 -4.70 1.28 14.65
CA VAL A 198 -4.96 0.72 13.32
C VAL A 198 -6.46 0.75 13.04
N ARG A 199 -6.84 1.18 11.83
CA ARG A 199 -8.21 1.15 11.36
C ARG A 199 -8.50 -0.23 10.78
N VAL A 200 -9.58 -0.87 11.23
CA VAL A 200 -9.99 -2.22 10.84
C VAL A 200 -11.49 -2.28 10.54
N THR A 201 -11.92 -3.32 9.87
CA THR A 201 -13.34 -3.56 9.54
C THR A 201 -13.64 -5.06 9.51
N PRO A 202 -14.79 -5.52 10.03
CA PRO A 202 -15.21 -6.91 9.87
C PRO A 202 -15.53 -7.28 8.42
N LEU A 203 -15.63 -6.29 7.52
CA LEU A 203 -15.84 -6.52 6.09
C LEU A 203 -14.55 -6.88 5.35
N VAL A 204 -13.40 -7.01 6.02
CA VAL A 204 -12.13 -7.29 5.34
C VAL A 204 -12.19 -8.55 4.48
N HIS A 205 -11.69 -8.43 3.26
CA HIS A 205 -11.56 -9.50 2.28
C HIS A 205 -10.30 -9.28 1.44
N ALA A 206 -9.93 -10.28 0.64
CA ALA A 206 -8.87 -10.16 -0.33
C ALA A 206 -9.25 -10.84 -1.65
N CYS A 207 -8.68 -10.36 -2.74
CA CYS A 207 -8.84 -10.96 -4.06
C CYS A 207 -7.59 -10.74 -4.93
N VAL A 208 -7.57 -11.41 -6.09
CA VAL A 208 -6.59 -11.09 -7.14
C VAL A 208 -7.31 -10.36 -8.27
N VAL A 209 -6.93 -9.11 -8.53
CA VAL A 209 -7.36 -8.37 -9.72
C VAL A 209 -6.68 -8.98 -10.94
N THR A 210 -7.51 -9.45 -11.87
CA THR A 210 -7.07 -10.14 -13.10
C THR A 210 -7.22 -9.25 -14.33
N GLY A 211 -8.02 -8.19 -14.27
CA GLY A 211 -8.29 -7.38 -15.44
C GLY A 211 -9.12 -6.13 -15.18
N TYR A 212 -9.32 -5.37 -16.26
CA TYR A 212 -10.23 -4.24 -16.30
C TYR A 212 -10.71 -4.00 -17.73
N ASP A 213 -11.86 -3.36 -17.85
CA ASP A 213 -12.30 -2.67 -19.06
C ASP A 213 -12.74 -1.23 -18.72
N LYS A 214 -13.60 -0.64 -19.54
CA LYS A 214 -14.12 0.72 -19.32
C LYS A 214 -15.06 0.81 -18.11
N GLU A 215 -15.80 -0.25 -17.81
CA GLU A 215 -16.91 -0.26 -16.85
C GLU A 215 -16.58 -1.07 -15.60
N ASN A 216 -15.70 -2.07 -15.70
CA ASN A 216 -15.47 -3.05 -14.65
C ASN A 216 -14.00 -3.28 -14.33
N ILE A 217 -13.78 -3.71 -13.08
CA ILE A 217 -12.61 -4.44 -12.63
C ILE A 217 -12.99 -5.92 -12.56
N TYR A 218 -12.10 -6.79 -13.02
CA TYR A 218 -12.26 -8.25 -12.96
C TYR A 218 -11.35 -8.81 -11.87
N VAL A 219 -11.90 -9.66 -11.02
CA VAL A 219 -11.19 -10.26 -9.88
C VAL A 219 -11.42 -11.76 -9.80
N ASN A 220 -10.42 -12.50 -9.36
CA ASN A 220 -10.63 -13.83 -8.80
C ASN A 220 -10.96 -13.66 -7.31
N ASP A 221 -12.18 -14.00 -6.96
CA ASP A 221 -12.70 -14.00 -5.60
C ASP A 221 -12.40 -15.36 -4.96
N PRO A 222 -11.66 -15.43 -3.83
CA PRO A 222 -11.33 -16.69 -3.17
C PRO A 222 -12.57 -17.43 -2.63
N TYR A 223 -13.76 -16.85 -2.71
CA TYR A 223 -15.03 -17.59 -2.53
C TYR A 223 -15.39 -18.49 -3.74
N GLY A 224 -14.50 -18.65 -4.71
CA GLY A 224 -14.65 -19.58 -5.82
C GLY A 224 -15.23 -18.96 -7.09
N VAL A 225 -15.14 -17.63 -7.26
CA VAL A 225 -15.66 -16.94 -8.45
C VAL A 225 -14.51 -16.38 -9.26
N LYS A 226 -14.25 -16.97 -10.44
CA LYS A 226 -13.22 -16.51 -11.38
C LYS A 226 -13.73 -15.30 -12.18
N ASN A 227 -12.87 -14.28 -12.36
CA ASN A 227 -13.17 -13.08 -13.13
C ASN A 227 -14.54 -12.44 -12.78
N ARG A 228 -14.88 -12.38 -11.50
CA ARG A 228 -16.04 -11.63 -11.02
C ARG A 228 -15.91 -10.18 -11.47
N ALA A 229 -16.94 -9.68 -12.15
CA ALA A 229 -17.01 -8.28 -12.55
C ALA A 229 -17.47 -7.43 -11.37
N VAL A 230 -16.75 -6.35 -11.10
CA VAL A 230 -17.08 -5.33 -10.10
C VAL A 230 -17.11 -3.98 -10.80
N PRO A 231 -18.18 -3.16 -10.66
CA PRO A 231 -18.21 -1.83 -11.24
C PRO A 231 -16.99 -1.02 -10.83
N ILE A 232 -16.34 -0.37 -11.80
CA ILE A 232 -15.02 0.25 -11.60
C ILE A 232 -15.03 1.35 -10.52
N ASN A 233 -16.15 2.06 -10.40
CA ASN A 233 -16.32 3.10 -9.40
C ASN A 233 -16.46 2.50 -7.98
N ASP A 234 -17.22 1.41 -7.85
CA ASP A 234 -17.43 0.72 -6.59
C ASP A 234 -16.11 0.09 -6.12
N PHE A 235 -15.40 -0.60 -7.02
CA PHE A 235 -14.06 -1.13 -6.74
C PHE A 235 -13.10 -0.02 -6.30
N SER A 236 -13.09 1.13 -6.99
CA SER A 236 -12.22 2.26 -6.62
C SER A 236 -12.55 2.80 -5.23
N ALA A 237 -13.84 2.88 -4.87
CA ALA A 237 -14.26 3.34 -3.55
C ALA A 237 -13.85 2.34 -2.46
N ILE A 238 -14.09 1.05 -2.67
CA ILE A 238 -13.69 -0.04 -1.77
C ILE A 238 -12.18 -0.03 -1.56
N PHE A 239 -11.41 -0.04 -2.65
CA PHE A 239 -9.96 -0.08 -2.60
C PHE A 239 -9.38 1.11 -1.85
N THR A 240 -9.94 2.31 -2.07
CA THR A 240 -9.53 3.52 -1.33
C THR A 240 -9.89 3.42 0.15
N ALA A 241 -11.10 2.98 0.48
CA ALA A 241 -11.56 2.85 1.87
C ALA A 241 -10.75 1.80 2.67
N MET A 242 -10.30 0.74 2.01
CA MET A 242 -9.44 -0.30 2.59
C MET A 242 -7.94 0.09 2.63
N GLY A 243 -7.61 1.34 2.33
CA GLY A 243 -6.27 1.89 2.44
C GLY A 243 -5.36 1.60 1.25
N GLY A 244 -5.90 1.35 0.06
CA GLY A 244 -5.13 1.19 -1.19
C GLY A 244 -4.08 0.08 -1.11
N GLN A 245 -4.43 -1.01 -0.44
CA GLN A 245 -3.54 -2.10 -0.07
C GLN A 245 -3.38 -3.12 -1.21
N MET A 246 -2.19 -3.19 -1.81
CA MET A 246 -1.93 -4.08 -2.95
C MET A 246 -0.53 -4.71 -2.95
N ILE A 247 -0.39 -5.86 -3.63
CA ILE A 247 0.88 -6.51 -3.94
C ILE A 247 0.91 -6.88 -5.42
N THR A 248 1.99 -6.52 -6.10
CA THR A 248 2.33 -7.05 -7.43
C THR A 248 3.70 -7.69 -7.39
N LEU A 249 3.94 -8.67 -8.26
CA LEU A 249 5.27 -9.25 -8.48
C LEU A 249 5.84 -8.68 -9.78
N GLU A 250 7.11 -8.26 -9.77
CA GLU A 250 7.84 -7.94 -10.99
C GLU A 250 9.11 -8.79 -11.07
N LYS A 251 9.47 -9.20 -12.30
CA LYS A 251 10.66 -10.02 -12.53
C LYS A 251 11.93 -9.20 -12.27
N SER A 252 12.91 -9.83 -11.63
CA SER A 252 14.24 -9.27 -11.35
C SER A 252 15.02 -8.90 -12.62
#